data_AF-H6QA05-F1
#
_entry.id   AF-H6QA05-F1
#
_cell.length_a   1.000
_cell.length_b   1.000
_cell.length_c   1.000
_cell.angle_alpha   90.00
_cell.angle_beta   90.00
_cell.angle_gamma   90.00
#
_symmetry.space_group_name_H-M   'P 1'
#
loop_
_entity.id
_entity.type
_entity.pdbx_description
1 polymer ?
#
loop_
_entity_poly.entity_id
_entity_poly.type
_entity_poly.pdbx_seq_one_letter_code
_entity_poly.pdbx_strand_id
1 'polypeptide(L)'
;MFKNLQVVGGTFREFRMVRGLRVEVGEELRGWRWGEPPVQPPPLGVRLSVTDVVGGYCESRRDLYLKKVVGVRAEPNGGMKFGAYIHEVFRRSLAELRRLIEGGVVKGWELVQSFNAEAAAREAASAADAEADPRGVELARYLAIQVAARVDEIASRSPADPLSVAARAVPVLAEYVIDGRPLGLTLVRADALYHNVVVEIKVGSYSERHTLALAGYALAIEADEEVPIDAGLLIYVAFNGGVKLRAYPVAIGEGLRREFLEERNRLMELVASGSDPGLSPKCDDKCPLWRHCHGGSG
;
A
#
# COMPACT_ATOMS: atom_id res chain seq x y z
N MET A 1 14.61 9.17 17.49
CA MET A 1 13.94 8.83 18.77
C MET A 1 12.47 9.21 18.65
N PHE A 2 11.67 8.40 17.93
CA PHE A 2 10.25 8.64 17.74
C PHE A 2 9.48 7.99 18.89
N LYS A 3 8.84 8.80 19.74
CA LYS A 3 7.94 8.28 20.77
C LYS A 3 6.75 7.64 20.08
N ASN A 4 6.55 6.34 20.33
CA ASN A 4 5.39 5.56 19.93
C ASN A 4 4.09 6.25 20.34
N LEU A 5 3.49 7.04 19.43
CA LEU A 5 2.14 7.54 19.60
C LEU A 5 1.18 6.42 19.16
N GLN A 6 0.90 5.49 20.06
CA GLN A 6 -0.20 4.54 19.85
C GLN A 6 -1.51 5.30 20.01
N VAL A 7 -2.10 5.74 18.90
CA VAL A 7 -3.44 6.32 18.89
C VAL A 7 -4.42 5.22 18.52
N VAL A 8 -5.25 4.83 19.50
CA VAL A 8 -6.43 4.00 19.27
C VAL A 8 -7.56 4.96 18.91
N GLY A 9 -7.68 5.28 17.62
CA GLY A 9 -8.70 6.16 17.06
C GLY A 9 -9.14 5.63 15.70
N GLY A 10 -10.42 5.80 15.36
CA GLY A 10 -10.96 5.33 14.08
C GLY A 10 -10.24 6.00 12.91
N THR A 11 -9.85 5.19 11.90
CA THR A 11 -8.92 5.37 10.77
C THR A 11 -8.85 6.76 10.13
N PHE A 12 -9.89 7.58 10.28
CA PHE A 12 -10.00 8.89 9.66
C PHE A 12 -9.52 10.06 10.51
N ARG A 13 -9.32 9.89 11.83
CA ARG A 13 -8.75 10.96 12.67
C ARG A 13 -7.26 11.13 12.39
N GLU A 14 -6.58 10.05 12.04
CA GLU A 14 -5.15 9.95 11.83
C GLU A 14 -4.72 10.72 10.60
N PHE A 15 -5.55 10.79 9.56
CA PHE A 15 -5.31 11.64 8.40
C PHE A 15 -5.21 13.15 8.73
N ARG A 16 -5.85 13.62 9.81
CA ARG A 16 -5.68 15.00 10.28
C ARG A 16 -4.30 15.23 10.90
N MET A 17 -3.70 14.20 11.50
CA MET A 17 -2.34 14.27 12.06
C MET A 17 -1.30 14.28 10.95
N VAL A 18 -1.50 13.50 9.89
CA VAL A 18 -0.61 13.49 8.72
C VAL A 18 -0.52 14.86 8.06
N ARG A 19 -1.64 15.60 7.97
CA ARG A 19 -1.66 16.98 7.45
C ARG A 19 -0.83 17.97 8.28
N GLY A 20 -0.51 17.64 9.54
CA GLY A 20 0.37 18.43 10.39
C GLY A 20 1.85 18.14 10.18
N LEU A 21 2.20 17.06 9.48
CA LEU A 21 3.58 16.76 9.13
C LEU A 21 4.02 17.76 8.06
N ARG A 22 5.03 18.57 8.41
CA ARG A 22 5.71 19.44 7.47
C ARG A 22 7.10 18.89 7.27
N VAL A 23 7.46 18.67 6.02
CA VAL A 23 8.82 18.34 5.62
C VAL A 23 9.14 19.16 4.38
N GLU A 24 10.35 19.71 4.36
CA GLU A 24 10.88 20.37 3.18
C GLU A 24 11.59 19.30 2.34
N VAL A 25 11.34 19.33 1.05
CA VAL A 25 11.96 18.45 0.06
C VAL A 25 12.47 19.34 -1.05
N GLY A 26 13.78 19.31 -1.30
CA GLY A 26 14.39 20.00 -2.42
C GLY A 26 13.76 19.60 -3.76
N GLU A 27 13.62 20.57 -4.67
CA GLU A 27 13.01 20.36 -5.99
C GLU A 27 13.68 19.23 -6.77
N GLU A 28 14.99 19.04 -6.62
CA GLU A 28 15.76 18.00 -7.29
C GLU A 28 15.38 16.57 -6.86
N LEU A 29 14.73 16.40 -5.70
CA LEU A 29 14.28 15.12 -5.17
C LEU A 29 12.80 14.83 -5.44
N ARG A 30 12.15 15.67 -6.25
CA ARG A 30 10.75 15.53 -6.62
C ARG A 30 10.59 14.59 -7.81
N GLY A 31 9.50 13.83 -7.82
CA GLY A 31 9.19 12.89 -8.88
C GLY A 31 9.13 13.53 -10.27
N TRP A 32 8.65 14.77 -10.38
CA TRP A 32 8.61 15.52 -11.64
C TRP A 32 10.00 15.86 -12.22
N ARG A 33 11.08 15.73 -11.44
CA ARG A 33 12.47 15.86 -11.95
C ARG A 33 13.03 14.56 -12.52
N TRP A 34 12.16 13.62 -12.92
CA TRP A 34 12.50 12.28 -13.42
C TRP A 34 13.52 12.24 -14.59
N GLY A 35 13.78 13.36 -15.28
CA GLY A 35 14.75 13.45 -16.38
C GLY A 35 16.19 13.76 -15.96
N GLU A 36 16.44 14.12 -14.70
CA GLU A 36 17.73 14.64 -14.22
C GLU A 36 18.16 13.93 -12.92
N PRO A 37 19.47 13.68 -12.71
CA PRO A 37 19.94 13.27 -11.40
C PRO A 37 19.54 14.29 -10.31
N PRO A 38 19.08 13.86 -9.12
CA PRO A 38 19.07 12.49 -8.59
C PRO A 38 17.84 11.62 -8.92
N VAL A 39 16.73 12.16 -9.42
CA VAL A 39 15.54 11.38 -9.80
C VAL A 39 15.59 11.10 -11.30
N GLN A 40 16.31 10.08 -11.77
CA GLN A 40 16.51 9.84 -13.21
C GLN A 40 15.88 8.51 -13.68
N PRO A 41 15.28 8.41 -14.89
CA PRO A 41 15.75 7.52 -15.98
C PRO A 41 15.47 8.03 -17.43
N PRO A 42 16.30 7.68 -18.47
CA PRO A 42 16.57 6.27 -18.86
C PRO A 42 18.03 5.92 -19.22
N PRO A 43 18.47 4.70 -18.84
CA PRO A 43 18.95 3.71 -19.80
C PRO A 43 17.84 2.69 -20.14
N LEU A 44 17.73 2.29 -21.42
CA LEU A 44 16.64 1.46 -21.95
C LEU A 44 16.60 0.05 -21.33
N GLY A 45 15.38 -0.46 -21.07
CA GLY A 45 15.10 -1.91 -21.04
C GLY A 45 14.69 -2.54 -19.71
N VAL A 46 14.91 -1.89 -18.55
CA VAL A 46 14.58 -2.46 -17.23
C VAL A 46 13.48 -1.67 -16.53
N ARG A 47 12.48 -2.38 -15.98
CA ARG A 47 11.43 -1.80 -15.14
C ARG A 47 11.19 -2.61 -13.87
N LEU A 48 11.06 -1.90 -12.74
CA LEU A 48 10.81 -2.49 -11.41
C LEU A 48 9.46 -2.06 -10.86
N SER A 49 8.74 -2.94 -10.18
CA SER A 49 7.61 -2.50 -9.35
C SER A 49 8.12 -1.89 -8.03
N VAL A 50 7.29 -1.11 -7.32
CA VAL A 50 7.63 -0.63 -5.97
C VAL A 50 7.94 -1.82 -5.04
N THR A 51 7.18 -2.91 -5.14
CA THR A 51 7.44 -4.16 -4.42
C THR A 51 8.78 -4.79 -4.82
N ASP A 52 9.20 -4.69 -6.07
CA ASP A 52 10.54 -5.14 -6.47
C ASP A 52 11.63 -4.25 -5.86
N VAL A 53 11.39 -2.98 -5.56
CA VAL A 53 12.40 -2.10 -4.93
C VAL A 53 12.47 -2.34 -3.42
N VAL A 54 11.31 -2.28 -2.76
CA VAL A 54 11.18 -2.29 -1.29
C VAL A 54 11.16 -3.70 -0.71
N GLY A 55 10.68 -4.67 -1.51
CA GLY A 55 10.64 -6.07 -1.12
C GLY A 55 12.03 -6.71 -1.09
N GLY A 56 12.08 -7.90 -0.53
CA GLY A 56 13.31 -8.70 -0.47
C GLY A 56 13.37 -9.49 0.82
N TYR A 57 13.01 -10.78 0.75
CA TYR A 57 13.36 -11.73 1.81
C TYR A 57 14.88 -11.99 1.82
N CYS A 58 15.57 -11.63 0.71
CA CYS A 58 16.96 -11.93 0.46
C CYS A 58 17.81 -10.66 0.48
N GLU A 59 18.75 -10.54 1.43
CA GLU A 59 19.66 -9.38 1.50
C GLU A 59 20.52 -9.23 0.22
N SER A 60 20.90 -10.35 -0.43
CA SER A 60 21.65 -10.33 -1.70
C SER A 60 20.79 -9.98 -2.92
N ARG A 61 19.47 -9.89 -2.77
CA ARG A 61 18.51 -9.63 -3.87
C ARG A 61 18.52 -10.69 -4.98
N ARG A 62 19.03 -11.89 -4.68
CA ARG A 62 18.99 -13.04 -5.61
C ARG A 62 17.55 -13.44 -5.99
N ASP A 63 16.59 -13.16 -5.11
CA ASP A 63 15.16 -13.31 -5.39
C ASP A 63 14.71 -12.45 -6.57
N LEU A 64 15.17 -11.19 -6.65
CA LEU A 64 14.90 -10.31 -7.78
C LEU A 64 15.60 -10.80 -9.06
N TYR A 65 16.87 -11.24 -8.95
CA TYR A 65 17.61 -11.84 -10.07
C TYR A 65 16.88 -13.06 -10.66
N LEU A 66 16.46 -14.01 -9.82
CA LEU A 66 15.72 -15.19 -10.25
C LEU A 66 14.41 -14.81 -10.95
N LYS A 67 13.69 -13.82 -10.41
CA LYS A 67 12.41 -13.36 -10.98
C LYS A 67 12.56 -12.62 -12.31
N LYS A 68 13.54 -11.71 -12.41
CA LYS A 68 13.65 -10.75 -13.53
C LYS A 68 14.64 -11.17 -14.62
N VAL A 69 15.69 -11.89 -14.26
CA VAL A 69 16.75 -12.32 -15.18
C VAL A 69 16.54 -13.77 -15.60
N VAL A 70 16.36 -14.68 -14.63
CA VAL A 70 16.16 -16.11 -14.93
C VAL A 70 14.71 -16.41 -15.35
N GLY A 71 13.74 -15.58 -14.93
CA GLY A 71 12.32 -15.74 -15.27
C GLY A 71 11.58 -16.76 -14.40
N VAL A 72 12.12 -17.07 -13.21
CA VAL A 72 11.47 -17.98 -12.25
C VAL A 72 10.23 -17.32 -11.67
N ARG A 73 9.12 -18.06 -11.67
CA ARG A 73 7.88 -17.64 -11.00
C ARG A 73 7.85 -18.18 -9.58
N ALA A 74 7.71 -17.28 -8.62
CA ALA A 74 7.49 -17.64 -7.22
C ALA A 74 6.01 -17.90 -6.97
N GLU A 75 5.69 -19.07 -6.43
CA GLU A 75 4.35 -19.33 -5.91
C GLU A 75 4.17 -18.60 -4.58
N PRO A 76 3.09 -17.81 -4.40
CA PRO A 76 2.88 -17.06 -3.17
C PRO A 76 2.64 -18.02 -1.99
N ASN A 77 3.35 -17.78 -0.88
CA ASN A 77 3.13 -18.54 0.35
C ASN A 77 1.81 -18.11 1.03
N GLY A 78 1.35 -18.89 2.02
CA GLY A 78 0.09 -18.62 2.72
C GLY A 78 0.02 -17.24 3.37
N GLY A 79 1.14 -16.69 3.85
CA GLY A 79 1.20 -15.33 4.39
C GLY A 79 0.97 -14.26 3.33
N MET A 80 1.54 -14.44 2.12
CA MET A 80 1.32 -13.54 0.99
C MET A 80 -0.13 -13.62 0.49
N LYS A 81 -0.69 -14.83 0.36
CA LYS A 81 -2.11 -15.02 -0.01
C LYS A 81 -3.04 -14.36 1.00
N PHE A 82 -2.76 -14.53 2.30
CA PHE A 82 -3.54 -13.87 3.35
C PHE A 82 -3.40 -12.34 3.33
N GLY A 83 -2.21 -11.81 3.08
CA GLY A 83 -2.00 -10.37 2.90
C GLY A 83 -2.82 -9.82 1.73
N ALA A 84 -2.73 -10.45 0.56
CA ALA A 84 -3.51 -10.08 -0.62
C ALA A 84 -5.03 -10.14 -0.36
N TYR A 85 -5.48 -11.17 0.34
CA TYR A 85 -6.87 -11.31 0.77
C TYR A 85 -7.34 -10.12 1.61
N ILE A 86 -6.56 -9.70 2.62
CA ILE A 86 -6.93 -8.59 3.49
C ILE A 86 -6.97 -7.25 2.73
N HIS A 87 -6.05 -7.00 1.80
CA HIS A 87 -6.10 -5.80 0.94
C HIS A 87 -7.36 -5.78 0.08
N GLU A 88 -7.71 -6.93 -0.50
CA GLU A 88 -8.89 -7.06 -1.35
C GLU A 88 -10.20 -6.89 -0.54
N VAL A 89 -10.27 -7.40 0.70
CA VAL A 89 -11.38 -7.13 1.63
C VAL A 89 -11.51 -5.64 1.89
N PHE A 90 -10.40 -4.96 2.20
CA PHE A 90 -10.40 -3.52 2.47
C PHE A 90 -10.93 -2.73 1.27
N ARG A 91 -10.39 -3.00 0.08
CA ARG A 91 -10.80 -2.36 -1.18
C ARG A 91 -12.27 -2.57 -1.49
N ARG A 92 -12.74 -3.82 -1.51
CA ARG A 92 -14.13 -4.14 -1.86
C ARG A 92 -15.12 -3.56 -0.88
N SER A 93 -14.80 -3.62 0.42
CA SER A 93 -15.67 -3.06 1.46
C SER A 93 -15.84 -1.56 1.28
N LEU A 94 -14.75 -0.81 1.10
CA LEU A 94 -14.84 0.64 0.90
C LEU A 94 -15.55 1.02 -0.40
N ALA A 95 -15.30 0.29 -1.50
CA ALA A 95 -15.97 0.53 -2.78
C ALA A 95 -17.49 0.31 -2.68
N GLU A 96 -17.92 -0.78 -2.04
CA GLU A 96 -19.34 -1.10 -1.89
C GLU A 96 -20.04 -0.14 -0.92
N LEU A 97 -19.40 0.18 0.21
CA LEU A 97 -19.93 1.18 1.14
C LEU A 97 -20.10 2.55 0.45
N ARG A 98 -19.12 2.98 -0.35
CA ARG A 98 -19.23 4.20 -1.16
C ARG A 98 -20.41 4.12 -2.12
N ARG A 99 -20.57 3.01 -2.85
CA ARG A 99 -21.68 2.78 -3.78
C ARG A 99 -23.05 2.86 -3.11
N LEU A 100 -23.20 2.26 -1.92
CA LEU A 100 -24.45 2.32 -1.15
C LEU A 100 -24.79 3.76 -0.72
N ILE A 101 -23.80 4.52 -0.27
CA ILE A 101 -23.99 5.92 0.11
C ILE A 101 -24.36 6.77 -1.11
N GLU A 102 -23.63 6.63 -2.22
CA GLU A 102 -23.95 7.33 -3.48
C GLU A 102 -25.36 6.97 -4.00
N GLY A 103 -25.82 5.75 -3.74
CA GLY A 103 -27.19 5.28 -4.00
C GLY A 103 -28.26 5.82 -3.05
N GLY A 104 -27.91 6.62 -2.04
CA GLY A 104 -28.84 7.31 -1.15
C GLY A 104 -28.93 6.76 0.27
N VAL A 105 -28.14 5.74 0.63
CA VAL A 105 -28.11 5.20 2.00
C VAL A 105 -27.28 6.12 2.91
N VAL A 106 -27.90 7.20 3.38
CA VAL A 106 -27.26 8.29 4.14
C VAL A 106 -27.54 8.26 5.65
N LYS A 107 -27.99 7.11 6.17
CA LYS A 107 -28.06 6.84 7.62
C LYS A 107 -27.15 5.67 7.96
N GLY A 108 -26.35 5.80 9.02
CA GLY A 108 -25.35 4.79 9.40
C GLY A 108 -25.95 3.41 9.65
N TRP A 109 -27.08 3.33 10.35
CA TRP A 109 -27.73 2.05 10.63
C TRP A 109 -28.30 1.37 9.38
N GLU A 110 -28.86 2.13 8.43
CA GLU A 110 -29.33 1.62 7.13
C GLU A 110 -28.15 1.10 6.31
N LEU A 111 -27.00 1.78 6.37
CA LEU A 111 -25.77 1.38 5.69
C LEU A 111 -25.24 0.04 6.20
N VAL A 112 -25.18 -0.15 7.53
CA VAL A 112 -24.75 -1.43 8.13
C VAL A 112 -25.71 -2.56 7.76
N GLN A 113 -27.01 -2.32 7.72
CA GLN A 113 -28.00 -3.32 7.30
C GLN A 113 -27.91 -3.68 5.82
N SER A 114 -27.56 -2.71 4.97
CA SER A 114 -27.48 -2.90 3.52
C SER A 114 -26.16 -3.54 3.06
N PHE A 115 -25.09 -3.44 3.87
CA PHE A 115 -23.78 -3.95 3.53
C PHE A 115 -23.61 -5.44 3.86
N ASN A 116 -23.23 -6.25 2.87
CA ASN A 116 -23.00 -7.69 3.02
C ASN A 116 -21.50 -8.00 3.18
N ALA A 117 -21.05 -8.06 4.44
CA ALA A 117 -19.65 -8.30 4.78
C ALA A 117 -19.15 -9.68 4.32
N GLU A 118 -20.00 -10.70 4.39
CA GLU A 118 -19.69 -12.08 3.99
C GLU A 118 -19.50 -12.18 2.47
N ALA A 119 -20.31 -11.46 1.69
CA ALA A 119 -20.15 -11.37 0.25
C ALA A 119 -18.84 -10.67 -0.11
N ALA A 120 -18.57 -9.51 0.48
CA ALA A 120 -17.32 -8.78 0.26
C ALA A 120 -16.09 -9.65 0.57
N ALA A 121 -16.11 -10.36 1.70
CA ALA A 121 -15.04 -11.28 2.10
C ALA A 121 -14.92 -12.49 1.17
N ARG A 122 -16.01 -13.12 0.74
CA ARG A 122 -15.97 -14.27 -0.17
C ARG A 122 -15.43 -13.88 -1.54
N GLU A 123 -15.89 -12.77 -2.09
CA GLU A 123 -15.39 -12.24 -3.36
C GLU A 123 -13.92 -11.86 -3.28
N ALA A 124 -13.49 -11.31 -2.13
CA ALA A 124 -12.09 -10.99 -1.91
C ALA A 124 -11.19 -12.23 -1.87
N ALA A 125 -11.65 -13.32 -1.23
CA ALA A 125 -10.93 -14.58 -1.22
C ALA A 125 -10.75 -15.13 -2.64
N SER A 126 -11.82 -15.10 -3.45
CA SER A 126 -11.77 -15.52 -4.85
C SER A 126 -10.82 -14.68 -5.69
N ALA A 127 -10.79 -13.35 -5.50
CA ALA A 127 -9.93 -12.46 -6.29
C ALA A 127 -8.45 -12.57 -5.89
N ALA A 128 -8.16 -12.90 -4.62
CA ALA A 128 -6.80 -13.06 -4.11
C ALA A 128 -6.24 -14.49 -4.23
N ASP A 129 -6.98 -15.43 -4.83
CA ASP A 129 -6.64 -16.87 -4.84
C ASP A 129 -6.28 -17.39 -3.44
N ALA A 130 -7.08 -16.98 -2.46
CA ALA A 130 -6.89 -17.26 -1.04
C ALA A 130 -8.11 -17.99 -0.46
N GLU A 131 -7.90 -18.67 0.66
CA GLU A 131 -9.01 -19.25 1.42
C GLU A 131 -9.77 -18.14 2.16
N ALA A 132 -11.10 -18.25 2.17
CA ALA A 132 -11.92 -17.33 2.95
C ALA A 132 -11.63 -17.51 4.44
N ASP A 133 -11.21 -16.42 5.08
CA ASP A 133 -10.85 -16.41 6.50
C ASP A 133 -11.85 -15.53 7.28
N PRO A 134 -12.36 -15.99 8.45
CA PRO A 134 -13.29 -15.20 9.27
C PRO A 134 -12.80 -13.78 9.59
N ARG A 135 -11.48 -13.57 9.66
CA ARG A 135 -10.85 -12.26 9.88
C ARG A 135 -11.18 -11.25 8.79
N GLY A 136 -11.37 -11.70 7.53
CA GLY A 136 -11.80 -10.81 6.46
C GLY A 136 -13.23 -10.32 6.64
N VAL A 137 -14.14 -11.20 7.06
CA VAL A 137 -15.52 -10.81 7.41
C VAL A 137 -15.52 -9.83 8.57
N GLU A 138 -14.70 -10.10 9.59
CA GLU A 138 -14.53 -9.22 10.74
C GLU A 138 -14.04 -7.82 10.34
N LEU A 139 -13.04 -7.75 9.45
CA LEU A 139 -12.54 -6.50 8.89
C LEU A 139 -13.63 -5.75 8.10
N ALA A 140 -14.35 -6.43 7.22
CA ALA A 140 -15.43 -5.83 6.44
C ALA A 140 -16.52 -5.22 7.35
N ARG A 141 -16.94 -5.95 8.39
CA ARG A 141 -17.90 -5.43 9.39
C ARG A 141 -17.35 -4.24 10.16
N TYR A 142 -16.07 -4.30 10.58
CA TYR A 142 -15.41 -3.19 11.25
C TYR A 142 -15.43 -1.93 10.38
N LEU A 143 -15.05 -2.05 9.10
CA LEU A 143 -15.06 -0.93 8.15
C LEU A 143 -16.47 -0.36 7.95
N ALA A 144 -17.48 -1.21 7.81
CA ALA A 144 -18.87 -0.78 7.69
C ALA A 144 -19.33 0.07 8.88
N ILE A 145 -18.98 -0.35 10.12
CA ILE A 145 -19.29 0.40 11.33
C ILE A 145 -18.55 1.75 11.34
N GLN A 146 -17.26 1.79 10.97
CA GLN A 146 -16.50 3.04 10.92
C GLN A 146 -17.09 4.04 9.90
N VAL A 147 -17.46 3.55 8.71
CA VAL A 147 -18.06 4.39 7.66
C VAL A 147 -19.46 4.84 8.07
N ALA A 148 -20.28 3.96 8.64
CA ALA A 148 -21.62 4.29 9.13
C ALA A 148 -21.60 5.38 10.20
N ALA A 149 -20.71 5.27 11.19
CA ALA A 149 -20.54 6.31 12.22
C ALA A 149 -20.14 7.66 11.61
N ARG A 150 -19.30 7.63 10.56
CA ARG A 150 -18.89 8.83 9.83
C ARG A 150 -20.03 9.43 9.02
N VAL A 151 -20.88 8.61 8.39
CA VAL A 151 -22.09 9.07 7.68
C VAL A 151 -23.00 9.83 8.64
N ASP A 152 -23.29 9.29 9.82
CA ASP A 152 -24.12 9.97 10.83
C ASP A 152 -23.46 11.26 11.35
N GLU A 153 -22.14 11.29 11.52
CA GLU A 153 -21.39 12.50 11.90
C GLU A 153 -21.49 13.61 10.83
N ILE A 154 -21.55 13.24 9.54
CA ILE A 154 -21.68 14.20 8.44
C ILE A 154 -23.13 14.68 8.33
N ALA A 155 -24.08 13.75 8.29
CA ALA A 155 -25.51 14.03 8.12
C ALA A 155 -26.10 14.86 9.28
N SER A 156 -25.57 14.71 10.50
CA SER A 156 -26.01 15.51 11.66
C SER A 156 -25.64 17.00 11.59
N ARG A 157 -24.71 17.40 10.73
CA ARG A 157 -24.26 18.81 10.64
C ARG A 157 -25.06 19.65 9.67
N SER A 158 -25.54 19.04 8.58
CA SER A 158 -26.29 19.70 7.51
C SER A 158 -26.88 18.63 6.58
N PRO A 159 -28.04 18.89 5.95
CA PRO A 159 -28.41 18.18 4.73
C PRO A 159 -27.24 18.29 3.73
N ALA A 160 -26.84 17.15 3.18
CA ALA A 160 -25.81 17.04 2.17
C ALA A 160 -26.29 16.05 1.10
N ASP A 161 -25.94 16.30 -0.15
CA ASP A 161 -26.23 15.37 -1.22
C ASP A 161 -25.47 14.04 -0.98
N PRO A 162 -26.01 12.89 -1.41
CA PRO A 162 -25.39 11.59 -1.16
C PRO A 162 -23.95 11.47 -1.71
N LEU A 163 -23.62 12.15 -2.82
CA LEU A 163 -22.27 12.14 -3.37
C LEU A 163 -21.29 12.89 -2.45
N SER A 164 -21.69 14.03 -1.89
CA SER A 164 -20.91 14.75 -0.89
C SER A 164 -20.75 13.94 0.39
N VAL A 165 -21.79 13.25 0.84
CA VAL A 165 -21.69 12.33 1.99
C VAL A 165 -20.70 11.23 1.68
N ALA A 166 -20.78 10.57 0.52
CA ALA A 166 -19.86 9.52 0.10
C ALA A 166 -18.41 10.00 0.04
N ALA A 167 -18.16 11.16 -0.59
CA ALA A 167 -16.84 11.76 -0.70
C ALA A 167 -16.22 12.12 0.66
N ARG A 168 -17.04 12.43 1.68
CA ARG A 168 -16.57 12.75 3.03
C ARG A 168 -16.51 11.53 3.96
N ALA A 169 -17.35 10.53 3.73
CA ALA A 169 -17.44 9.33 4.54
C ALA A 169 -16.42 8.26 4.13
N VAL A 170 -16.18 8.13 2.82
CA VAL A 170 -15.17 7.25 2.21
C VAL A 170 -14.26 8.09 1.31
N PRO A 171 -13.42 8.97 1.88
CA PRO A 171 -12.60 9.90 1.11
C PRO A 171 -11.33 9.26 0.52
N VAL A 172 -11.25 7.93 0.52
CA VAL A 172 -10.05 7.19 0.15
C VAL A 172 -10.25 6.59 -1.23
N LEU A 173 -9.32 6.87 -2.14
CA LEU A 173 -9.26 6.24 -3.46
C LEU A 173 -8.42 4.97 -3.33
N ALA A 174 -9.06 3.81 -3.25
CA ALA A 174 -8.37 2.52 -3.13
C ALA A 174 -7.78 2.06 -4.48
N GLU A 175 -6.67 1.33 -4.45
CA GLU A 175 -5.94 0.82 -5.63
C GLU A 175 -5.61 1.92 -6.64
N TYR A 176 -5.09 3.04 -6.16
CA TYR A 176 -4.80 4.20 -6.99
C TYR A 176 -3.68 3.87 -8.00
N VAL A 177 -4.03 3.89 -9.29
CA VAL A 177 -3.13 3.50 -10.40
C VAL A 177 -2.37 4.73 -10.88
N ILE A 178 -1.05 4.61 -10.94
CA ILE A 178 -0.13 5.71 -11.24
C ILE A 178 0.84 5.26 -12.33
N ASP A 179 1.13 6.13 -13.29
CA ASP A 179 2.16 5.87 -14.27
C ASP A 179 3.57 6.07 -13.69
N GLY A 180 4.13 4.99 -13.11
CA GLY A 180 5.52 5.00 -12.63
C GLY A 180 6.58 4.87 -13.73
N ARG A 181 6.18 4.74 -15.01
CA ARG A 181 7.12 4.50 -16.11
C ARG A 181 8.16 5.60 -16.31
N PRO A 182 7.88 6.90 -16.10
CA PRO A 182 8.88 7.95 -16.14
C PRO A 182 9.99 7.75 -15.10
N LEU A 183 9.75 7.02 -14.01
CA LEU A 183 10.75 6.71 -12.98
C LEU A 183 11.45 5.36 -13.17
N GLY A 184 11.27 4.73 -14.34
CA GLY A 184 11.76 3.37 -14.60
C GLY A 184 11.00 2.32 -13.80
N LEU A 185 9.86 2.68 -13.20
CA LEU A 185 8.99 1.74 -12.54
C LEU A 185 8.02 1.10 -13.55
N THR A 186 7.29 0.08 -13.11
CA THR A 186 6.09 -0.41 -13.79
C THR A 186 4.93 0.56 -13.54
N LEU A 187 3.73 0.24 -14.03
CA LEU A 187 2.52 0.84 -13.45
C LEU A 187 2.55 0.58 -11.95
N VAL A 188 2.40 1.65 -11.18
CA VAL A 188 2.42 1.63 -9.72
C VAL A 188 0.98 1.60 -9.25
N ARG A 189 0.75 0.87 -8.16
CA ARG A 189 -0.54 0.81 -7.52
C ARG A 189 -0.35 1.02 -6.03
N ALA A 190 -0.79 2.18 -5.54
CA ALA A 190 -0.85 2.44 -4.12
C ALA A 190 -2.14 1.83 -3.55
N ASP A 191 -2.08 1.26 -2.34
CA ASP A 191 -3.28 0.67 -1.72
C ASP A 191 -4.40 1.69 -1.58
N ALA A 192 -4.03 2.93 -1.24
CA ALA A 192 -4.97 4.01 -1.12
C ALA A 192 -4.32 5.39 -1.25
N LEU A 193 -5.10 6.36 -1.74
CA LEU A 193 -4.78 7.78 -1.73
C LEU A 193 -5.87 8.56 -1.00
N TYR A 194 -5.49 9.40 -0.04
CA TYR A 194 -6.40 10.31 0.66
C TYR A 194 -5.87 11.75 0.52
N HIS A 195 -6.47 12.52 -0.40
CA HIS A 195 -5.86 13.78 -0.86
C HIS A 195 -4.38 13.56 -1.23
N ASN A 196 -3.45 14.36 -0.74
CA ASN A 196 -2.02 14.22 -1.02
C ASN A 196 -1.30 13.31 0.01
N VAL A 197 -2.01 12.33 0.57
CA VAL A 197 -1.47 11.35 1.52
C VAL A 197 -1.57 9.96 0.93
N VAL A 198 -0.42 9.38 0.62
CA VAL A 198 -0.32 7.98 0.18
C VAL A 198 -0.50 7.04 1.36
N VAL A 199 -1.24 5.95 1.17
CA VAL A 199 -1.53 4.98 2.21
C VAL A 199 -0.99 3.62 1.79
N GLU A 200 -0.29 2.97 2.71
CA GLU A 200 0.16 1.58 2.57
C GLU A 200 -0.47 0.79 3.71
N ILE A 201 -1.09 -0.34 3.38
CA ILE A 201 -1.72 -1.26 4.31
C ILE A 201 -0.79 -2.47 4.47
N LYS A 202 -0.66 -2.96 5.70
CA LYS A 202 0.13 -4.15 5.99
C LYS A 202 -0.56 -5.04 7.00
N VAL A 203 -0.32 -6.33 6.86
CA VAL A 203 -0.68 -7.35 7.84
C VAL A 203 0.60 -7.89 8.47
N GLY A 204 0.59 -8.09 9.79
CA GLY A 204 1.73 -8.63 10.52
C GLY A 204 2.54 -7.56 11.28
N SER A 205 3.84 -7.78 11.39
CA SER A 205 4.72 -6.98 12.25
C SER A 205 5.19 -5.69 11.59
N TYR A 206 5.36 -4.65 12.41
CA TYR A 206 5.92 -3.38 11.97
C TYR A 206 7.35 -3.57 11.40
N SER A 207 7.63 -2.88 10.30
CA SER A 207 8.96 -2.80 9.69
C SER A 207 9.17 -1.41 9.12
N GLU A 208 10.27 -0.76 9.49
CA GLU A 208 10.62 0.56 8.97
C GLU A 208 10.80 0.54 7.44
N ARG A 209 11.21 -0.60 6.87
CA ARG A 209 11.33 -0.75 5.41
C ARG A 209 10.01 -0.55 4.67
N HIS A 210 8.86 -0.77 5.31
CA HIS A 210 7.57 -0.52 4.66
C HIS A 210 7.31 0.97 4.40
N THR A 211 8.02 1.88 5.08
CA THR A 211 7.94 3.32 4.79
C THR A 211 8.54 3.65 3.43
N LEU A 212 9.50 2.85 2.95
CA LEU A 212 10.15 3.05 1.65
C LEU A 212 9.16 2.92 0.47
N ALA A 213 8.10 2.12 0.63
CA ALA A 213 7.02 2.02 -0.36
C ALA A 213 6.26 3.34 -0.53
N LEU A 214 6.05 4.08 0.57
CA LEU A 214 5.41 5.39 0.53
C LEU A 214 6.24 6.40 -0.28
N ALA A 215 7.58 6.36 -0.18
CA ALA A 215 8.45 7.19 -1.02
C ALA A 215 8.35 6.81 -2.50
N GLY A 216 8.27 5.52 -2.82
CA GLY A 216 8.04 5.04 -4.19
C GLY A 216 6.71 5.54 -4.78
N TYR A 217 5.62 5.49 -4.00
CA TYR A 217 4.33 6.03 -4.43
C TYR A 217 4.34 7.55 -4.57
N ALA A 218 4.93 8.26 -3.60
CA ALA A 218 5.02 9.71 -3.62
C ALA A 218 5.77 10.21 -4.87
N LEU A 219 6.95 9.63 -5.14
CA LEU A 219 7.72 9.96 -6.34
C LEU A 219 6.91 9.65 -7.61
N ALA A 220 6.23 8.50 -7.68
CA ALA A 220 5.43 8.14 -8.86
C ALA A 220 4.28 9.11 -9.11
N ILE A 221 3.53 9.50 -8.07
CA ILE A 221 2.44 10.48 -8.19
C ILE A 221 2.99 11.84 -8.60
N GLU A 222 4.09 12.27 -7.99
CA GLU A 222 4.73 13.53 -8.36
C GLU A 222 5.18 13.55 -9.83
N ALA A 223 5.65 12.41 -10.35
CA ALA A 223 6.07 12.28 -11.74
C ALA A 223 4.90 12.24 -12.74
N ASP A 224 3.76 11.67 -12.33
CA ASP A 224 2.58 11.48 -13.19
C ASP A 224 1.63 12.69 -13.15
N GLU A 225 1.46 13.30 -11.98
CA GLU A 225 0.43 14.32 -11.72
C GLU A 225 0.98 15.71 -11.38
N GLU A 226 2.29 15.85 -11.20
CA GLU A 226 2.94 17.13 -10.84
C GLU A 226 2.39 17.76 -9.54
N VAL A 227 1.92 16.94 -8.60
CA VAL A 227 1.41 17.35 -7.28
C VAL A 227 2.34 16.88 -6.17
N PRO A 228 2.75 17.74 -5.21
CA PRO A 228 3.64 17.35 -4.12
C PRO A 228 2.99 16.34 -3.16
N ILE A 229 3.72 15.26 -2.88
CA ILE A 229 3.34 14.22 -1.91
C ILE A 229 4.40 14.13 -0.81
N ASP A 230 4.17 14.84 0.28
CA ASP A 230 5.13 14.98 1.39
C ASP A 230 4.82 14.10 2.61
N ALA A 231 3.73 13.36 2.56
CA ALA A 231 3.26 12.59 3.69
C ALA A 231 2.57 11.29 3.28
N GLY A 232 2.72 10.30 4.13
CA GLY A 232 2.09 9.00 3.99
C GLY A 232 1.53 8.47 5.30
N LEU A 233 0.71 7.44 5.20
CA LEU A 233 0.15 6.74 6.34
C LEU A 233 0.35 5.23 6.16
N LEU A 234 1.12 4.63 7.06
CA LEU A 234 1.30 3.19 7.10
C LEU A 234 0.31 2.59 8.09
N ILE A 235 -0.60 1.74 7.62
CA ILE A 235 -1.67 1.14 8.42
C ILE A 235 -1.39 -0.35 8.61
N TYR A 236 -1.26 -0.78 9.87
CA TYR A 236 -1.18 -2.19 10.22
C TYR A 236 -2.53 -2.71 10.70
N VAL A 237 -2.98 -3.81 10.09
CA VAL A 237 -4.16 -4.56 10.49
C VAL A 237 -3.74 -5.73 11.37
N ALA A 238 -4.31 -5.80 12.58
CA ALA A 238 -4.13 -6.91 13.51
C ALA A 238 -5.48 -7.46 13.97
N PHE A 239 -5.53 -8.77 14.19
CA PHE A 239 -6.73 -9.52 14.58
C PHE A 239 -6.54 -10.17 15.96
N ASN A 240 -6.35 -9.35 17.00
CA ASN A 240 -6.12 -9.85 18.36
C ASN A 240 -7.24 -9.38 19.29
N GLY A 241 -8.27 -10.22 19.44
CA GLY A 241 -9.48 -9.91 20.19
C GLY A 241 -10.31 -8.81 19.54
N GLY A 242 -10.39 -8.81 18.20
CA GLY A 242 -10.96 -7.71 17.42
C GLY A 242 -10.04 -7.25 16.29
N VAL A 243 -10.62 -6.61 15.27
CA VAL A 243 -9.89 -5.80 14.29
C VAL A 243 -9.27 -4.59 14.98
N LYS A 244 -7.96 -4.44 14.84
CA LYS A 244 -7.18 -3.30 15.33
C LYS A 244 -6.40 -2.71 14.17
N LEU A 245 -6.63 -1.44 13.90
CA LEU A 245 -5.85 -0.65 12.95
C LEU A 245 -4.84 0.20 13.72
N ARG A 246 -3.56 0.10 13.36
CA ARG A 246 -2.51 0.96 13.88
C ARG A 246 -1.98 1.80 12.73
N ALA A 247 -2.21 3.10 12.80
CA ALA A 247 -1.74 4.02 11.78
C ALA A 247 -0.46 4.72 12.25
N TYR A 248 0.53 4.74 11.36
CA TYR A 248 1.82 5.38 11.59
C TYR A 248 1.98 6.49 10.55
N PRO A 249 1.80 7.77 10.93
CA PRO A 249 2.09 8.90 10.06
C PRO A 249 3.57 8.93 9.68
N VAL A 250 3.87 9.13 8.40
CA VAL A 250 5.23 9.17 7.87
C VAL A 250 5.42 10.46 7.09
N ALA A 251 6.44 11.24 7.45
CA ALA A 251 6.90 12.36 6.62
C ALA A 251 7.82 11.82 5.51
N ILE A 252 7.49 12.09 4.25
CA ILE A 252 8.22 11.58 3.09
C ILE A 252 9.29 12.61 2.69
N GLY A 253 10.26 12.75 3.58
CA GLY A 253 11.37 13.70 3.41
C GLY A 253 12.48 13.21 2.48
N GLU A 254 13.52 14.02 2.36
CA GLU A 254 14.65 13.77 1.48
C GLU A 254 15.36 12.43 1.74
N GLY A 255 15.56 12.06 3.01
CA GLY A 255 16.25 10.81 3.36
C GLY A 255 15.57 9.58 2.79
N LEU A 256 14.24 9.50 2.93
CA LEU A 256 13.44 8.37 2.46
C LEU A 256 13.38 8.32 0.91
N ARG A 257 13.38 9.49 0.28
CA ARG A 257 13.44 9.63 -1.19
C ARG A 257 14.78 9.17 -1.73
N ARG A 258 15.89 9.63 -1.14
CA ARG A 258 17.25 9.21 -1.51
C ARG A 258 17.41 7.70 -1.35
N GLU A 259 16.99 7.15 -0.20
CA GLU A 259 17.03 5.70 0.06
C GLU A 259 16.28 4.90 -1.01
N PHE A 260 15.07 5.34 -1.40
CA PHE A 260 14.29 4.66 -2.44
C PHE A 260 14.99 4.72 -3.81
N LEU A 261 15.49 5.90 -4.19
CA LEU A 261 16.15 6.12 -5.49
C LEU A 261 17.45 5.34 -5.59
N GLU A 262 18.26 5.34 -4.53
CA GLU A 262 19.52 4.60 -4.45
C GLU A 262 19.28 3.08 -4.59
N GLU A 263 18.34 2.52 -3.82
CA GLU A 263 18.03 1.09 -3.91
C GLU A 263 17.41 0.74 -5.28
N ARG A 264 16.50 1.57 -5.81
CA ARG A 264 15.96 1.39 -7.17
C ARG A 264 17.08 1.34 -8.21
N ASN A 265 18.01 2.29 -8.19
CA ASN A 265 19.09 2.38 -9.16
C ASN A 265 20.02 1.16 -9.06
N ARG A 266 20.41 0.77 -7.85
CA ARG A 266 21.21 -0.42 -7.59
C ARG A 266 20.55 -1.69 -8.14
N LEU A 267 19.25 -1.85 -7.94
CA LEU A 267 18.52 -3.04 -8.42
C LEU A 267 18.31 -3.03 -9.93
N MET A 268 18.15 -1.86 -10.55
CA MET A 268 18.13 -1.74 -12.00
C MET A 268 19.46 -2.18 -12.61
N GLU A 269 20.58 -1.78 -12.00
CA GLU A 269 21.92 -2.23 -12.41
C GLU A 269 22.10 -3.74 -12.23
N LEU A 270 21.61 -4.30 -11.11
CA LEU A 270 21.60 -5.76 -10.90
C LEU A 270 20.87 -6.49 -12.03
N VAL A 271 19.65 -6.04 -12.37
CA VAL A 271 18.85 -6.68 -13.43
C VAL A 271 19.47 -6.45 -14.82
N ALA A 272 20.00 -5.27 -15.08
CA ALA A 272 20.63 -4.93 -16.36
C ALA A 272 21.93 -5.71 -16.60
N SER A 273 22.75 -5.89 -15.57
CA SER A 273 24.00 -6.65 -15.65
C SER A 273 23.78 -8.15 -15.80
N GLY A 274 22.64 -8.66 -15.33
CA GLY A 274 22.35 -10.10 -15.31
C GLY A 274 23.32 -10.91 -14.47
N SER A 275 24.08 -10.27 -13.57
CA SER A 275 25.04 -10.95 -12.70
C SER A 275 24.32 -11.55 -11.50
N ASP A 276 24.47 -12.86 -11.27
CA ASP A 276 23.91 -13.52 -10.07
C ASP A 276 24.62 -12.96 -8.82
N PRO A 277 23.89 -12.28 -7.90
CA PRO A 277 24.50 -11.70 -6.71
C PRO A 277 24.88 -12.76 -5.66
N GLY A 278 24.59 -14.04 -5.92
CA GLY A 278 24.87 -15.14 -5.02
C GLY A 278 23.89 -15.22 -3.85
N LEU A 279 24.06 -16.26 -3.02
CA LEU A 279 23.20 -16.50 -1.86
C LEU A 279 23.45 -15.45 -0.77
N SER A 280 22.36 -14.98 -0.16
CA SER A 280 22.44 -14.19 1.06
C SER A 280 23.06 -15.03 2.19
N PRO A 281 24.01 -14.49 2.98
CA PRO A 281 24.50 -15.14 4.21
C PRO A 281 23.38 -15.40 5.23
N LYS A 282 22.30 -14.61 5.18
CA LYS A 282 21.09 -14.76 6.00
C LYS A 282 19.91 -15.12 5.10
N CYS A 283 19.94 -16.31 4.51
CA CYS A 283 18.83 -16.79 3.68
C CYS A 283 17.66 -17.25 4.57
N ASP A 284 16.46 -16.70 4.32
CA ASP A 284 15.22 -17.10 5.01
C ASP A 284 14.59 -18.32 4.31
N ASP A 285 14.31 -19.38 5.06
CA ASP A 285 13.68 -20.60 4.56
C ASP A 285 12.20 -20.41 4.17
N LYS A 286 11.59 -19.29 4.58
CA LYS A 286 10.24 -18.87 4.16
C LYS A 286 10.24 -18.14 2.83
N CYS A 287 11.40 -17.85 2.24
CA CYS A 287 11.50 -17.26 0.92
C CYS A 287 10.79 -18.17 -0.11
N PRO A 288 9.81 -17.66 -0.88
CA PRO A 288 9.13 -18.44 -1.92
C PRO A 288 10.07 -19.05 -2.98
N LEU A 289 11.27 -18.49 -3.12
CA LEU A 289 12.28 -18.93 -4.08
C LEU A 289 13.38 -19.81 -3.46
N TRP A 290 13.26 -20.19 -2.20
CA TRP A 290 14.29 -20.94 -1.46
C TRP A 290 14.73 -22.21 -2.20
N ARG A 291 13.79 -22.98 -2.76
CA ARG A 291 14.09 -24.24 -3.47
C ARG A 291 14.94 -24.02 -4.72
N HIS A 292 14.72 -22.91 -5.44
CA HIS A 292 15.51 -22.55 -6.62
C HIS A 292 16.94 -22.15 -6.25
N CYS A 293 17.14 -21.61 -5.06
CA CYS A 293 18.46 -21.25 -4.53
C CYS A 293 19.27 -22.45 -4.04
N HIS A 294 18.60 -23.50 -3.52
CA HIS A 294 19.21 -24.64 -2.82
C HIS A 294 19.04 -25.99 -3.54
N GLY A 295 18.62 -26.00 -4.82
CA GLY A 295 18.58 -27.21 -5.63
C GLY A 295 17.41 -28.16 -5.31
N GLY A 296 16.34 -27.67 -4.70
CA GLY A 296 15.10 -28.42 -4.56
C GLY A 296 14.34 -28.39 -5.89
N SER A 297 14.20 -29.52 -6.57
CA SER A 297 13.32 -29.65 -7.73
C SER A 297 11.88 -29.24 -7.38
N GLY A 298 11.30 -28.38 -8.23
CA GLY A 298 9.92 -27.89 -8.13
C GLY A 298 8.89 -28.98 -8.30
#